data_AF-A0A514JMT7-F1
#
_entry.id   AF-A0A514JMT7-F1
#
_cell.length_a   1.000
_cell.length_b   1.000
_cell.length_c   1.000
_cell.angle_alpha   90.00
_cell.angle_beta   90.00
_cell.angle_gamma   90.00
#
_symmetry.space_group_name_H-M   'P 1'
#
loop_
_entity.id
_entity.type
_entity.pdbx_description
1 polymer ?
#
loop_
_entity_poly.entity_id
_entity_poly.type
_entity_poly.pdbx_seq_one_letter_code
_entity_poly.pdbx_strand_id
1 'polypeptide(L)'
;MPPESTIADEILSCAVPADGNLFAELSASVRWEDVGKGRRGAVLTRTDEAGGVPLVRTTTRYGSPAQRFRAVHERLARRIQERTALSAGFNNALIESYTNAYTTMGGHSDQALDLADESFIAVFSCYRDPEAGPSRKLIFESKGSDGGEKFEIPLTHHGVVVFSVDTNRRLKHKIVLDASARAVDNPWLGVTFRTSKTVVRFRDGDAWLPQGERLTLADDEQSREFYQLRRRENRETDFTYPPLTYTVSESDLMPPV
;
A
#
# COMPACT_ATOMS: atom_id res chain seq x y z
N MET A 1 -3.05 27.54 -26.96
CA MET A 1 -3.00 26.11 -26.58
C MET A 1 -2.91 26.04 -25.07
N PRO A 2 -3.73 25.23 -24.39
CA PRO A 2 -3.46 24.90 -23.00
C PRO A 2 -2.13 24.12 -22.91
N PRO A 3 -1.35 24.25 -21.82
CA PRO A 3 -0.18 23.41 -21.62
C PRO A 3 -0.58 21.93 -21.65
N GLU A 4 0.29 21.08 -22.21
CA GLU A 4 0.10 19.63 -22.14
C GLU A 4 0.10 19.18 -20.68
N SER A 5 -0.89 18.37 -20.29
CA SER A 5 -0.96 17.79 -18.95
C SER A 5 0.25 16.90 -18.71
N THR A 6 0.92 17.10 -17.58
CA THR A 6 2.01 16.22 -17.13
C THR A 6 1.45 15.03 -16.36
N ILE A 7 2.19 13.92 -16.25
CA ILE A 7 1.73 12.77 -15.44
C ILE A 7 1.69 13.15 -13.95
N ALA A 8 2.50 14.13 -13.52
CA ALA A 8 2.44 14.68 -12.17
C ALA A 8 1.06 15.28 -11.83
N ASP A 9 0.33 15.83 -12.81
CA ASP A 9 -1.00 16.42 -12.61
C ASP A 9 -2.08 15.38 -12.23
N GLU A 10 -1.80 14.09 -12.45
CA GLU A 10 -2.69 12.99 -12.06
C GLU A 10 -2.51 12.56 -10.60
N ILE A 11 -1.48 13.08 -9.91
CA ILE A 11 -1.19 12.75 -8.53
C ILE A 11 -1.63 13.90 -7.63
N LEU A 12 -2.59 13.61 -6.77
CA LEU A 12 -3.06 14.55 -5.77
C LEU A 12 -2.19 14.47 -4.51
N SER A 13 -1.75 15.61 -4.00
CA SER A 13 -1.08 15.72 -2.69
C SER A 13 -1.79 16.74 -1.82
N CYS A 14 -2.15 16.35 -0.59
CA CYS A 14 -2.84 17.24 0.33
C CYS A 14 -2.54 16.89 1.80
N ALA A 15 -2.83 17.83 2.71
CA ALA A 15 -2.80 17.57 4.13
C ALA A 15 -4.20 17.18 4.66
N VAL A 16 -4.23 16.15 5.51
CA VAL A 16 -5.44 15.72 6.21
C VAL A 16 -5.40 16.25 7.64
N PRO A 17 -6.40 17.03 8.07
CA PRO A 17 -6.51 17.46 9.46
C PRO A 17 -6.54 16.25 10.40
N ALA A 18 -5.63 16.24 11.37
CA ALA A 18 -5.59 15.22 12.41
C ALA A 18 -5.82 15.89 13.77
N ASP A 19 -6.58 15.22 14.62
CA ASP A 19 -6.75 15.63 16.02
C ASP A 19 -5.83 14.75 16.86
N GLY A 20 -5.08 15.36 17.78
CA GLY A 20 -4.18 14.63 18.68
C GLY A 20 -2.98 13.98 17.99
N ASN A 21 -2.38 13.00 18.66
CA ASN A 21 -1.18 12.32 18.19
C ASN A 21 -1.55 11.07 17.37
N LEU A 22 -1.82 11.28 16.07
CA LEU A 22 -2.24 10.22 15.16
C LEU A 22 -1.12 9.17 14.94
N PHE A 23 0.15 9.55 15.02
CA PHE A 23 1.26 8.61 14.99
C PHE A 23 1.15 7.59 16.12
N ALA A 24 0.95 8.05 17.36
CA ALA A 24 0.80 7.17 18.52
C ALA A 24 -0.47 6.31 18.44
N GLU A 25 -1.59 6.89 18.00
CA GLU A 25 -2.87 6.16 17.86
C GLU A 25 -2.77 5.03 16.82
N LEU A 26 -2.22 5.31 15.63
CA LEU A 26 -1.97 4.32 14.57
C LEU A 26 -0.90 3.30 14.97
N SER A 27 0.13 3.72 15.71
CA SER A 27 1.18 2.81 16.13
C SER A 27 0.69 1.79 17.16
N ALA A 28 -0.21 2.20 18.06
CA ALA A 28 -0.81 1.33 19.06
C ALA A 28 -2.01 0.52 18.54
N SER A 29 -2.55 0.86 17.36
CA SER A 29 -3.74 0.19 16.81
C SER A 29 -3.43 -1.17 16.17
N VAL A 30 -2.16 -1.53 16.00
CA VAL A 30 -1.77 -2.75 15.28
C VAL A 30 -0.72 -3.57 16.02
N ARG A 31 -0.76 -4.88 15.80
CA ARG A 31 0.32 -5.81 16.12
C ARG A 31 1.33 -5.76 14.98
N TRP A 32 2.55 -5.37 15.27
CA TRP A 32 3.60 -5.19 14.28
C TRP A 32 4.30 -6.51 13.98
N GLU A 33 4.59 -6.75 12.70
CA GLU A 33 5.49 -7.80 12.24
C GLU A 33 6.80 -7.18 11.73
N ASP A 34 7.94 -7.74 12.14
CA ASP A 34 9.24 -7.35 11.61
C ASP A 34 9.43 -7.94 10.20
N VAL A 35 9.31 -7.10 9.18
CA VAL A 35 9.39 -7.52 7.76
C VAL A 35 10.69 -7.10 7.08
N GLY A 36 11.68 -6.71 7.86
CA GLY A 36 13.03 -6.37 7.41
C GLY A 36 13.75 -5.39 8.31
N LYS A 37 15.01 -5.10 7.95
CA LYS A 37 15.85 -4.18 8.72
C LYS A 37 15.22 -2.80 8.84
N GLY A 38 14.85 -2.43 10.07
CA GLY A 38 14.29 -1.12 10.38
C GLY A 38 12.89 -0.88 9.82
N ARG A 39 12.20 -1.93 9.38
CA ARG A 39 10.86 -1.90 8.77
C ARG A 39 9.94 -2.87 9.50
N ARG A 40 8.83 -2.35 9.99
CA ARG A 40 7.72 -3.14 10.53
C ARG A 40 6.47 -2.92 9.69
N GLY A 41 5.61 -3.92 9.59
CA GLY A 41 4.38 -3.81 8.82
C GLY A 41 3.23 -4.60 9.44
N ALA A 42 2.02 -4.29 8.98
CA ALA A 42 0.83 -5.11 9.17
C ALA A 42 -0.13 -4.93 7.98
N VAL A 43 -0.89 -5.99 7.68
CA VAL A 43 -1.98 -5.96 6.71
C VAL A 43 -3.28 -5.63 7.46
N LEU A 44 -4.04 -4.67 6.93
CA LEU A 44 -5.31 -4.23 7.50
C LEU A 44 -6.45 -4.47 6.51
N THR A 45 -7.59 -4.97 6.98
CA THR A 45 -8.77 -5.20 6.14
C THR A 45 -10.07 -4.74 6.81
N ARG A 46 -11.01 -4.26 6.00
CA ARG A 46 -12.41 -4.05 6.39
C ARG A 46 -13.21 -5.23 5.86
N THR A 47 -13.66 -6.11 6.76
CA THR A 47 -14.54 -7.22 6.40
C THR A 47 -15.91 -6.69 5.98
N ASP A 48 -16.51 -7.29 4.96
CA ASP A 48 -17.88 -6.95 4.56
C ASP A 48 -18.92 -7.54 5.54
N GLU A 49 -20.19 -7.15 5.36
CA GLU A 49 -21.31 -7.60 6.21
C GLU A 49 -21.55 -9.10 6.16
N ALA A 50 -21.15 -9.76 5.07
CA ALA A 50 -21.24 -11.21 4.89
C ALA A 50 -19.98 -11.95 5.38
N GLY A 51 -19.05 -11.26 6.06
CA GLY A 51 -17.80 -11.81 6.55
C GLY A 51 -16.74 -12.05 5.46
N GLY A 52 -16.94 -11.51 4.26
CA GLY A 52 -15.95 -11.51 3.20
C GLY A 52 -14.75 -10.63 3.55
N VAL A 53 -13.56 -11.11 3.21
CA VAL A 53 -12.29 -10.46 3.56
C VAL A 53 -11.60 -10.00 2.27
N PRO A 54 -11.33 -8.69 2.10
CA PRO A 54 -10.53 -8.21 0.98
C PRO A 54 -9.14 -8.84 0.96
N LEU A 55 -8.78 -9.47 -0.17
CA LEU A 55 -7.46 -10.08 -0.36
C LEU A 55 -6.42 -9.00 -0.63
N VAL A 56 -5.24 -9.10 0.02
CA VAL A 56 -4.16 -8.12 -0.07
C VAL A 56 -2.85 -8.83 -0.42
N ARG A 57 -2.76 -9.40 -1.62
CA ARG A 57 -1.51 -10.04 -2.05
C ARG A 57 -0.40 -9.00 -2.20
N THR A 58 0.75 -9.31 -1.62
CA THR A 58 1.97 -8.50 -1.73
C THR A 58 3.19 -9.39 -1.95
N THR A 59 4.31 -8.78 -2.36
CA THR A 59 5.61 -9.47 -2.43
C THR A 59 6.30 -9.60 -1.07
N THR A 60 5.89 -8.79 -0.08
CA THR A 60 6.31 -8.95 1.31
C THR A 60 5.55 -10.14 1.89
N ARG A 61 6.27 -11.13 2.41
CA ARG A 61 5.66 -12.31 3.03
C ARG A 61 5.30 -11.93 4.47
N TYR A 62 4.01 -11.87 4.76
CA TYR A 62 3.51 -11.68 6.12
C TYR A 62 3.12 -13.05 6.70
N GLY A 63 3.58 -13.34 7.91
CA GLY A 63 3.21 -14.54 8.65
C GLY A 63 2.00 -14.35 9.56
N SER A 64 1.73 -13.11 9.99
CA SER A 64 0.62 -12.80 10.89
C SER A 64 -0.68 -12.59 10.11
N PRO A 65 -1.86 -12.96 10.65
CA PRO A 65 -3.14 -12.69 10.00
C PRO A 65 -3.35 -11.19 9.78
N ALA A 66 -4.11 -10.85 8.74
CA ALA A 66 -4.60 -9.49 8.56
C ALA A 66 -5.38 -9.03 9.80
N GLN A 67 -5.25 -7.75 10.15
CA GLN A 67 -5.95 -7.17 11.29
C GLN A 67 -7.14 -6.36 10.80
N ARG A 68 -8.22 -6.35 11.57
CA ARG A 68 -9.41 -5.58 11.21
C ARG A 68 -9.13 -4.08 11.28
N PHE A 69 -9.79 -3.33 10.40
CA PHE A 69 -9.89 -1.89 10.56
C PHE A 69 -10.44 -1.58 11.95
N ARG A 70 -9.80 -0.62 12.62
CA ARG A 70 -10.24 -0.05 13.90
C ARG A 70 -10.76 1.36 13.62
N ALA A 71 -11.41 1.96 14.60
CA ALA A 71 -11.98 3.30 14.48
C ALA A 71 -10.98 4.36 13.96
N VAL A 72 -9.69 4.27 14.32
CA VAL A 72 -8.65 5.17 13.80
C VAL A 72 -8.41 4.99 12.30
N HIS A 73 -8.40 3.75 11.80
CA HIS A 73 -8.21 3.43 10.38
C HIS A 73 -9.42 3.92 9.56
N GLU A 74 -10.62 3.67 10.07
CA GLU A 74 -11.86 4.11 9.40
C GLU A 74 -12.01 5.62 9.35
N ARG A 75 -11.72 6.30 10.47
CA ARG A 75 -11.70 7.77 10.53
C ARG A 75 -10.70 8.34 9.53
N LEU A 76 -9.49 7.79 9.47
CA LEU A 76 -8.46 8.25 8.55
C LEU A 76 -8.87 8.03 7.08
N ALA A 77 -9.33 6.82 6.75
CA ALA A 77 -9.82 6.49 5.41
C ALA A 77 -10.94 7.44 4.94
N ARG A 78 -11.91 7.72 5.82
CA ARG A 78 -13.01 8.66 5.54
C ARG A 78 -12.50 10.08 5.32
N ARG A 79 -11.62 10.58 6.20
CA ARG A 79 -11.05 11.93 6.06
C ARG A 79 -10.26 12.10 4.76
N ILE A 80 -9.52 11.07 4.36
CA ILE A 80 -8.84 11.06 3.06
C ILE A 80 -9.88 11.19 1.96
N GLN A 81 -10.87 10.30 1.92
CA GLN A 81 -11.92 10.29 0.90
C GLN A 81 -12.62 11.65 0.78
N GLU A 82 -13.01 12.27 1.90
CA GLU A 82 -13.65 13.58 1.94
C GLU A 82 -12.74 14.69 1.40
N ARG A 83 -11.45 14.69 1.76
CA ARG A 83 -10.49 15.72 1.35
C ARG A 83 -10.07 15.60 -0.10
N THR A 84 -10.12 14.39 -0.66
CA THR A 84 -9.69 14.10 -2.03
C THR A 84 -10.87 13.86 -2.97
N ALA A 85 -12.11 14.04 -2.50
CA ALA A 85 -13.35 13.86 -3.25
C ALA A 85 -13.44 12.51 -4.00
N LEU A 86 -12.92 11.43 -3.41
CA LEU A 86 -12.92 10.12 -4.06
C LEU A 86 -14.31 9.49 -4.02
N SER A 87 -14.74 8.95 -5.16
CA SER A 87 -16.04 8.29 -5.32
C SER A 87 -16.13 6.95 -4.58
N ALA A 88 -15.01 6.26 -4.39
CA ALA A 88 -14.93 4.97 -3.73
C ALA A 88 -14.12 5.05 -2.43
N GLY A 89 -14.59 4.34 -1.40
CA GLY A 89 -13.86 4.15 -0.15
C GLY A 89 -12.84 3.02 -0.24
N PHE A 90 -12.02 2.90 0.81
CA PHE A 90 -10.99 1.87 0.95
C PHE A 90 -11.49 0.68 1.77
N ASN A 91 -11.09 -0.54 1.38
CA ASN A 91 -11.43 -1.76 2.11
C ASN A 91 -10.21 -2.53 2.64
N ASN A 92 -9.00 -2.07 2.30
CA ASN A 92 -7.77 -2.60 2.89
C ASN A 92 -6.70 -1.51 3.01
N ALA A 93 -5.68 -1.79 3.81
CA ALA A 93 -4.49 -0.97 3.89
C ALA A 93 -3.26 -1.79 4.27
N LEU A 94 -2.09 -1.32 3.85
CA LEU A 94 -0.83 -1.71 4.47
C LEU A 94 -0.40 -0.58 5.40
N ILE A 95 -0.11 -0.90 6.66
CA ILE A 95 0.47 0.05 7.61
C ILE A 95 1.91 -0.34 7.87
N GLU A 96 2.81 0.63 7.78
CA GLU A 96 4.24 0.39 7.85
C GLU A 96 4.92 1.43 8.73
N SER A 97 5.92 1.01 9.49
CA SER A 97 6.76 1.88 10.31
C SER A 97 8.22 1.69 9.94
N TYR A 98 8.88 2.78 9.54
CA TYR A 98 10.27 2.80 9.12
C TYR A 98 11.12 3.63 10.08
N THR A 99 12.13 3.01 10.66
CA THR A 99 13.27 3.71 11.28
C THR A 99 14.22 4.23 10.20
N ASN A 100 15.15 5.10 10.56
CA ASN A 100 16.16 5.63 9.64
C ASN A 100 17.20 4.58 9.20
N ALA A 101 17.19 3.38 9.79
CA ALA A 101 17.94 2.23 9.27
C ALA A 101 17.37 1.73 7.92
N TYR A 102 16.09 1.99 7.62
CA TYR A 102 15.47 1.70 6.34
C TYR A 102 15.49 2.94 5.44
N THR A 103 16.48 3.02 4.55
CA THR A 103 16.80 4.25 3.80
C THR A 103 16.16 4.32 2.43
N THR A 104 15.85 3.19 1.79
CA THR A 104 15.26 3.16 0.45
C THR A 104 14.58 1.82 0.20
N MET A 105 13.64 1.82 -0.74
CA MET A 105 13.08 0.62 -1.35
C MET A 105 13.34 0.58 -2.86
N GLY A 106 13.13 -0.59 -3.48
CA GLY A 106 13.12 -0.71 -4.93
C GLY A 106 11.94 0.02 -5.57
N GLY A 107 12.13 0.58 -6.76
CA GLY A 107 11.04 1.16 -7.53
C GLY A 107 10.04 0.08 -7.95
N HIS A 108 8.77 0.25 -7.62
CA HIS A 108 7.71 -0.70 -7.90
C HIS A 108 6.39 0.03 -8.14
N SER A 109 5.45 -0.61 -8.83
CA SER A 109 4.04 -0.25 -8.69
C SER A 109 3.41 -1.12 -7.60
N ASP A 110 2.36 -0.61 -6.95
CA ASP A 110 1.53 -1.42 -6.07
C ASP A 110 0.93 -2.57 -6.89
N GLN A 111 0.86 -3.77 -6.30
CA GLN A 111 0.42 -4.96 -7.01
C GLN A 111 -1.07 -4.86 -7.36
N ALA A 112 -1.39 -4.80 -8.66
CA ALA A 112 -2.72 -4.55 -9.18
C ALA A 112 -3.61 -5.81 -9.29
N LEU A 113 -3.05 -6.99 -9.04
CA LEU A 113 -3.74 -8.28 -9.18
C LEU A 113 -5.13 -8.29 -8.50
N ASP A 114 -5.21 -7.77 -7.27
CA ASP A 114 -6.45 -7.71 -6.50
C ASP A 114 -7.07 -6.32 -6.45
N LEU A 115 -6.45 -5.30 -7.04
CA LEU A 115 -6.99 -3.94 -6.97
C LEU A 115 -8.23 -3.79 -7.83
N ALA A 116 -9.24 -3.12 -7.28
CA ALA A 116 -10.43 -2.74 -8.01
C ALA A 116 -10.04 -1.79 -9.14
N ASP A 117 -10.57 -2.04 -10.34
CA ASP A 117 -10.41 -1.15 -11.47
C ASP A 117 -11.09 0.20 -11.17
N GLU A 118 -10.60 1.28 -11.77
CA GLU A 118 -11.06 2.67 -11.50
C GLU A 118 -11.01 3.10 -10.02
N SER A 119 -10.23 2.39 -9.19
CA SER A 119 -10.00 2.77 -7.79
C SER A 119 -8.70 3.55 -7.59
N PHE A 120 -8.40 3.87 -6.34
CA PHE A 120 -7.30 4.74 -5.95
C PHE A 120 -6.41 4.08 -4.90
N ILE A 121 -5.16 4.52 -4.89
CA ILE A 121 -4.18 4.23 -3.85
C ILE A 121 -3.92 5.54 -3.13
N ALA A 122 -4.01 5.52 -1.80
CA ALA A 122 -3.73 6.69 -0.97
C ALA A 122 -2.65 6.37 0.07
N VAL A 123 -1.51 7.05 -0.03
CA VAL A 123 -0.38 6.92 0.90
C VAL A 123 -0.43 8.05 1.90
N PHE A 124 -0.88 7.75 3.11
CA PHE A 124 -0.80 8.65 4.26
C PHE A 124 0.59 8.57 4.92
N SER A 125 1.05 9.68 5.48
CA SER A 125 2.35 9.82 6.14
C SER A 125 2.23 10.56 7.47
N CYS A 126 2.89 10.05 8.51
CA CYS A 126 3.12 10.78 9.75
C CYS A 126 4.45 10.38 10.41
N TYR A 127 4.85 11.14 11.42
CA TYR A 127 6.16 11.03 12.09
C TYR A 127 5.96 11.06 13.58
N ARG A 128 6.85 10.41 14.33
CA ARG A 128 6.87 10.47 15.78
C ARG A 128 7.15 11.90 16.26
N ASP A 129 8.15 12.53 15.65
CA ASP A 129 8.65 13.85 16.00
C ASP A 129 8.45 14.82 14.82
N PRO A 130 7.25 15.43 14.65
CA PRO A 130 6.89 16.21 13.44
C PRO A 130 7.70 17.49 13.24
N GLU A 131 8.18 18.11 14.32
CA GLU A 131 8.96 19.36 14.30
C GLU A 131 10.31 19.22 13.57
N ALA A 132 10.81 17.99 13.41
CA ALA A 132 12.03 17.71 12.65
C ALA A 132 11.86 17.86 11.13
N GLY A 133 10.62 18.10 10.65
CA GLY A 133 10.29 18.17 9.23
C GLY A 133 10.22 16.79 8.56
N PRO A 134 9.76 16.73 7.29
CA PRO A 134 9.69 15.48 6.54
C PRO A 134 11.09 14.96 6.23
N SER A 135 11.39 13.74 6.70
CA SER A 135 12.64 13.07 6.38
C SER A 135 12.55 12.16 5.16
N ARG A 136 11.34 11.92 4.63
CA ARG A 136 11.11 10.99 3.51
C ARG A 136 10.37 11.65 2.36
N LYS A 137 10.63 11.12 1.17
CA LYS A 137 9.94 11.49 -0.07
C LYS A 137 9.53 10.25 -0.86
N LEU A 138 8.41 10.38 -1.56
CA LEU A 138 7.93 9.42 -2.54
C LEU A 138 8.38 9.88 -3.92
N ILE A 139 9.20 9.07 -4.58
CA ILE A 139 9.74 9.35 -5.91
C ILE A 139 8.93 8.54 -6.91
N PHE A 140 8.37 9.19 -7.93
CA PHE A 140 7.69 8.58 -9.06
C PHE A 140 8.58 8.57 -10.30
N GLU A 141 8.46 7.53 -11.11
CA GLU A 141 9.20 7.33 -12.36
C GLU A 141 8.32 6.60 -13.37
N SER A 142 8.19 7.13 -14.59
CA SER A 142 7.42 6.48 -15.66
C SER A 142 8.01 5.12 -16.06
N LYS A 143 7.12 4.17 -16.39
CA LYS A 143 7.49 2.90 -17.00
C LYS A 143 7.68 3.06 -18.52
N GLY A 144 8.38 2.11 -19.14
CA GLY A 144 8.44 1.97 -20.60
C GLY A 144 9.49 2.78 -21.35
N SER A 145 10.13 3.80 -20.75
CA SER A 145 11.20 4.56 -21.40
C SER A 145 12.41 4.80 -20.49
N ASP A 146 13.61 4.53 -21.01
CA ASP A 146 14.86 4.93 -20.37
C ASP A 146 14.93 6.47 -20.37
N GLY A 147 14.89 7.07 -19.18
CA GLY A 147 14.84 8.53 -19.02
C GLY A 147 13.44 9.14 -18.98
N GLY A 148 12.40 8.35 -18.72
CA GLY A 148 11.04 8.84 -18.50
C GLY A 148 10.92 9.87 -17.35
N GLU A 149 9.81 10.61 -17.35
CA GLU A 149 9.52 11.65 -16.35
C GLU A 149 9.71 11.12 -14.92
N LYS A 150 10.39 11.92 -14.10
CA LYS A 150 10.68 11.61 -12.71
C LYS A 150 10.47 12.85 -11.85
N PHE A 151 9.71 12.68 -10.79
CA PHE A 151 9.44 13.74 -9.83
C PHE A 151 9.34 13.16 -8.43
N GLU A 152 9.33 14.05 -7.42
CA GLU A 152 9.29 13.67 -6.03
C GLU A 152 8.27 14.48 -5.25
N ILE A 153 7.60 13.81 -4.33
CA ILE A 153 6.64 14.42 -3.42
C ILE A 153 7.15 14.18 -1.99
N PRO A 154 7.41 15.24 -1.21
CA PRO A 154 7.73 15.10 0.21
C PRO A 154 6.58 14.40 0.95
N LEU A 155 6.90 13.38 1.74
CA LEU A 155 5.94 12.73 2.61
C LEU A 155 5.85 13.55 3.90
N THR A 156 5.04 14.61 3.88
CA THR A 156 4.86 15.50 5.03
C THR A 156 4.12 14.85 6.19
N HIS A 157 4.24 15.42 7.38
CA HIS A 157 3.44 14.98 8.52
C HIS A 157 1.96 15.25 8.26
N HIS A 158 1.12 14.23 8.40
CA HIS A 158 -0.29 14.23 8.01
C HIS A 158 -0.55 14.51 6.52
N GLY A 159 0.48 14.33 5.69
CA GLY A 159 0.38 14.40 4.24
C GLY A 159 -0.22 13.12 3.66
N VAL A 160 -0.93 13.28 2.55
CA VAL A 160 -1.48 12.18 1.76
C VAL A 160 -1.15 12.40 0.30
N VAL A 161 -0.65 11.35 -0.34
CA VAL A 161 -0.46 11.29 -1.79
C VAL A 161 -1.45 10.27 -2.36
N VAL A 162 -2.27 10.69 -3.33
CA VAL A 162 -3.30 9.87 -3.97
C VAL A 162 -3.06 9.79 -5.46
N PHE A 163 -3.17 8.59 -6.01
CA PHE A 163 -3.09 8.33 -7.44
C PHE A 163 -4.01 7.16 -7.81
N SER A 164 -4.46 7.13 -9.06
CA SER A 164 -5.36 6.08 -9.54
C SER A 164 -4.63 4.76 -9.78
N VAL A 165 -5.38 3.65 -9.86
CA VAL A 165 -4.83 2.36 -10.32
C VAL A 165 -4.27 2.46 -11.74
N ASP A 166 -4.85 3.30 -12.61
CA ASP A 166 -4.30 3.56 -13.94
C ASP A 166 -2.93 4.26 -13.89
N THR A 167 -2.79 5.30 -13.06
CA THR A 167 -1.52 5.97 -12.81
C THR A 167 -0.49 4.98 -12.23
N ASN A 168 -0.88 4.08 -11.32
CA ASN A 168 -0.03 3.01 -10.79
C ASN A 168 0.42 1.99 -11.87
N ARG A 169 -0.37 1.76 -12.92
CA ARG A 169 0.05 0.93 -14.05
C ARG A 169 1.14 1.60 -14.87
N ARG A 170 1.11 2.94 -14.99
CA ARG A 170 2.07 3.72 -15.78
C ARG A 170 3.34 4.12 -15.03
N LEU A 171 3.30 4.14 -13.70
CA LEU A 171 4.41 4.61 -12.85
C LEU A 171 4.98 3.52 -11.95
N LYS A 172 6.27 3.66 -11.62
CA LYS A 172 6.86 3.05 -10.42
C LYS A 172 7.07 4.13 -9.37
N HIS A 173 6.99 3.76 -8.11
CA HIS A 173 7.33 4.62 -6.99
C HIS A 173 8.27 3.94 -5.99
N LYS A 174 8.97 4.77 -5.21
CA LYS A 174 9.76 4.33 -4.06
C LYS A 174 9.84 5.40 -2.99
N ILE A 175 9.88 4.97 -1.74
CA ILE A 175 10.14 5.84 -0.59
C ILE A 175 11.64 5.88 -0.33
N VAL A 176 12.18 7.09 -0.17
CA VAL A 176 13.59 7.34 0.11
C VAL A 176 13.72 8.24 1.34
N LEU A 177 14.64 7.89 2.23
CA LEU A 177 15.09 8.72 3.34
C LEU A 177 16.08 9.77 2.83
N ASP A 178 15.85 11.04 3.16
CA ASP A 178 16.78 12.13 2.90
C ASP A 178 18.12 11.85 3.59
N ALA A 179 19.23 12.07 2.88
CA ALA A 179 20.56 11.85 3.42
C ALA A 179 20.84 12.73 4.66
N SER A 180 20.29 13.95 4.70
CA SER A 180 20.43 14.89 5.81
C SER A 180 19.72 14.42 7.09
N ALA A 181 18.67 13.61 6.97
CA ALA A 181 17.87 13.12 8.09
C ALA A 181 18.47 11.88 8.79
N ARG A 182 19.64 11.39 8.38
CA ARG A 182 20.21 10.13 8.91
C ARG A 182 20.75 10.22 10.34
N ALA A 183 21.04 11.42 10.84
CA ALA A 183 21.78 11.59 12.10
C ALA A 183 20.96 11.28 13.37
N VAL A 184 19.65 11.59 13.36
CA VAL A 184 18.76 11.37 14.51
C VAL A 184 17.57 10.55 14.04
N ASP A 185 17.29 9.43 14.70
CA ASP A 185 16.19 8.55 14.31
C ASP A 185 14.83 9.18 14.63
N ASN A 186 14.01 9.35 13.60
CA ASN A 186 12.62 9.80 13.70
C ASN A 186 11.74 8.83 12.89
N PRO A 187 11.14 7.82 13.55
CA PRO A 187 10.30 6.84 12.89
C PRO A 187 9.19 7.50 12.09
N TRP A 188 9.12 7.10 10.83
CA TRP A 188 8.02 7.40 9.94
C TRP A 188 6.98 6.28 10.02
N LEU A 189 5.70 6.63 9.94
CA LEU A 189 4.60 5.69 9.79
C LEU A 189 3.81 6.07 8.55
N GLY A 190 3.65 5.10 7.66
CA GLY A 190 2.81 5.20 6.47
C GLY A 190 1.60 4.28 6.55
N VAL A 191 0.49 4.73 5.98
CA VAL A 191 -0.68 3.88 5.73
C VAL A 191 -1.04 3.99 4.26
N THR A 192 -0.90 2.89 3.53
CA THR A 192 -1.26 2.80 2.11
C THR A 192 -2.63 2.15 1.99
N PHE A 193 -3.66 2.98 1.82
CA PHE A 193 -5.04 2.55 1.63
C PHE A 193 -5.33 2.19 0.19
N ARG A 194 -6.13 1.13 0.00
CA ARG A 194 -6.51 0.60 -1.32
C ARG A 194 -7.91 -0.01 -1.28
N THR A 195 -8.40 -0.36 -2.46
CA THR A 195 -9.65 -1.10 -2.63
C THR A 195 -9.37 -2.37 -3.41
N SER A 196 -9.61 -3.51 -2.78
CA SER A 196 -9.48 -4.82 -3.40
C SER A 196 -10.81 -5.24 -4.01
N LYS A 197 -10.79 -5.76 -5.23
CA LYS A 197 -11.94 -6.41 -5.90
C LYS A 197 -12.06 -7.89 -5.56
N THR A 198 -10.99 -8.49 -5.03
CA THR A 198 -10.98 -9.91 -4.66
C THR A 198 -11.37 -10.05 -3.21
N VAL A 199 -12.50 -10.71 -2.95
CA VAL A 199 -13.02 -10.95 -1.60
C VAL A 199 -12.99 -12.45 -1.32
N VAL A 200 -12.17 -12.88 -0.35
CA VAL A 200 -12.11 -14.28 0.08
C VAL A 200 -13.12 -14.56 1.17
N ARG A 201 -13.61 -15.81 1.24
CA ARG A 201 -14.44 -16.30 2.34
C ARG A 201 -13.75 -17.46 3.03
N PHE A 202 -13.74 -17.42 4.35
CA PHE A 202 -13.19 -18.49 5.16
C PHE A 202 -14.27 -19.53 5.46
N ARG A 203 -14.02 -20.79 5.10
CA ARG A 203 -14.91 -21.94 5.35
C ARG A 203 -14.07 -23.11 5.79
N ASP A 204 -14.42 -23.69 6.94
CA ASP A 204 -13.71 -24.85 7.52
C ASP A 204 -12.19 -24.64 7.67
N GLY A 205 -11.77 -23.39 7.93
CA GLY A 205 -10.36 -23.00 8.09
C GLY A 205 -9.64 -22.64 6.79
N ASP A 206 -10.25 -22.86 5.64
CA ASP A 206 -9.67 -22.58 4.33
C ASP A 206 -10.18 -21.26 3.73
N ALA A 207 -9.31 -20.55 3.01
CA ALA A 207 -9.66 -19.34 2.24
C ALA A 207 -10.15 -19.71 0.84
N TRP A 208 -11.34 -19.24 0.47
CA TRP A 208 -11.97 -19.52 -0.83
C TRP A 208 -12.11 -18.24 -1.65
N LEU A 209 -11.68 -18.30 -2.91
CA LEU A 209 -11.82 -17.22 -3.89
C LEU A 209 -13.29 -17.10 -4.34
N PRO A 210 -13.69 -15.93 -4.89
CA PRO A 210 -15.05 -15.70 -5.37
C PRO A 210 -15.54 -16.74 -6.38
N GLN A 211 -14.63 -17.27 -7.19
CA GLN A 211 -14.90 -18.25 -8.25
C GLN A 211 -15.08 -19.69 -7.72
N GLY A 212 -14.79 -19.93 -6.44
CA GLY A 212 -14.99 -21.21 -5.77
C GLY A 212 -13.73 -22.06 -5.63
N GLU A 213 -12.58 -21.63 -6.14
CA GLU A 213 -11.30 -22.27 -5.91
C GLU A 213 -10.75 -21.90 -4.53
N ARG A 214 -10.03 -22.84 -3.91
CA ARG A 214 -9.29 -22.58 -2.69
C ARG A 214 -8.04 -21.77 -2.99
N LEU A 215 -7.79 -20.71 -2.21
CA LEU A 215 -6.52 -20.00 -2.21
C LEU A 215 -5.48 -20.84 -1.45
N THR A 216 -4.33 -21.12 -2.06
CA THR A 216 -3.27 -21.93 -1.45
C THR A 216 -1.96 -21.16 -1.30
N LEU A 217 -1.08 -21.62 -0.41
CA LEU A 217 0.29 -21.15 -0.38
C LEU A 217 1.01 -21.63 -1.66
N ALA A 218 1.77 -20.73 -2.27
CA ALA A 218 2.54 -21.03 -3.47
C ALA A 218 3.64 -22.05 -3.15
N ASP A 219 3.78 -23.06 -3.99
CA ASP A 219 4.99 -23.90 -4.02
C ASP A 219 6.18 -23.13 -4.65
N ASP A 220 7.32 -23.81 -4.79
CA ASP A 220 8.54 -23.20 -5.34
C ASP A 220 8.38 -22.73 -6.80
N GLU A 221 7.62 -23.45 -7.62
CA GLU A 221 7.38 -23.10 -9.02
C GLU A 221 6.44 -21.90 -9.11
N GLN A 222 5.31 -21.97 -8.41
CA GLN A 222 4.32 -20.90 -8.29
C GLN A 222 4.91 -19.63 -7.69
N SER A 223 5.80 -19.75 -6.69
CA SER A 223 6.47 -18.58 -6.12
C SER A 223 7.40 -17.92 -7.13
N ARG A 224 8.11 -18.69 -7.98
CA ARG A 224 8.95 -18.13 -9.05
C ARG A 224 8.10 -17.46 -10.11
N GLU A 225 7.01 -18.08 -10.53
CA GLU A 225 6.04 -17.48 -11.46
C GLU A 225 5.50 -16.16 -10.92
N PHE A 226 5.05 -16.13 -9.66
CA PHE A 226 4.55 -14.93 -9.00
C PHE A 226 5.53 -13.75 -9.08
N TYR A 227 6.81 -13.99 -8.78
CA TYR A 227 7.83 -12.94 -8.85
C TYR A 227 8.18 -12.54 -10.29
N GLN A 228 8.07 -13.46 -11.27
CA GLN A 228 8.20 -13.11 -12.68
C GLN A 228 7.05 -12.20 -13.13
N LEU A 229 5.81 -12.51 -12.76
CA LEU A 229 4.64 -11.66 -13.03
C LEU A 229 4.80 -10.28 -12.38
N ARG A 230 5.28 -10.21 -11.13
CA ARG A 230 5.57 -8.92 -10.48
C ARG A 230 6.65 -8.11 -11.19
N ARG A 231 7.67 -8.78 -11.73
CA ARG A 231 8.71 -8.09 -12.51
C ARG A 231 8.15 -7.51 -13.81
N ARG A 232 7.26 -8.25 -14.49
CA ARG A 232 6.56 -7.78 -15.68
C ARG A 232 5.67 -6.58 -15.37
N GLU A 233 4.82 -6.67 -14.34
CA GLU A 233 3.99 -5.56 -13.88
C GLU A 233 4.80 -4.28 -13.60
N ASN A 234 5.96 -4.41 -12.96
CA ASN A 234 6.81 -3.24 -12.67
C ASN A 234 7.44 -2.61 -13.92
N ARG A 235 7.41 -3.26 -15.08
CA ARG A 235 8.07 -2.82 -16.32
C ARG A 235 7.10 -2.41 -17.42
N GLU A 236 6.04 -3.19 -17.58
CA GLU A 236 5.04 -3.09 -18.63
C GLU A 236 3.89 -2.19 -18.16
N THR A 237 3.39 -1.31 -19.02
CA THR A 237 2.26 -0.40 -18.72
C THR A 237 0.90 -1.05 -18.95
N ASP A 238 0.85 -2.08 -19.79
CA ASP A 238 -0.33 -2.82 -20.25
C ASP A 238 -0.41 -4.24 -19.67
N PHE A 239 0.42 -4.55 -18.68
CA PHE A 239 0.44 -5.87 -18.05
C PHE A 239 -0.87 -6.19 -17.34
N THR A 240 -1.38 -7.39 -17.61
CA THR A 240 -2.55 -7.96 -16.95
C THR A 240 -2.18 -9.30 -16.34
N TYR A 241 -2.65 -9.53 -15.12
CA TYR A 241 -2.42 -10.80 -14.45
C TYR A 241 -3.29 -11.92 -15.02
N PRO A 242 -2.74 -13.15 -15.15
CA PRO A 242 -3.59 -14.33 -15.24
C PRO A 242 -4.31 -14.54 -13.88
N PRO A 243 -5.45 -15.24 -13.86
CA PRO A 243 -6.06 -15.68 -12.60
C PRO A 243 -5.07 -16.53 -11.80
N LEU A 244 -4.82 -16.14 -10.55
CA LEU A 244 -3.92 -16.88 -9.65
C LEU A 244 -4.70 -17.38 -8.44
N THR A 245 -4.64 -18.70 -8.20
CA THR A 245 -5.24 -19.39 -7.05
C THR A 245 -4.28 -19.57 -5.89
N TYR A 246 -3.12 -18.90 -5.92
CA TYR A 246 -2.10 -19.00 -4.90
C TYR A 246 -1.59 -17.64 -4.43
N THR A 247 -0.92 -17.65 -3.28
CA THR A 247 -0.27 -16.50 -2.64
C THR A 247 1.10 -16.89 -2.07
N VAL A 248 2.00 -15.92 -1.94
CA VAL A 248 3.31 -16.09 -1.28
C VAL A 248 3.29 -15.74 0.20
N SER A 249 2.14 -15.32 0.74
CA SER A 249 1.99 -14.81 2.10
C SER A 249 1.04 -15.69 2.92
N GLU A 250 1.50 -16.23 4.04
CA GLU A 250 0.66 -17.06 4.91
C GLU A 250 -0.50 -16.26 5.52
N SER A 251 -0.30 -14.95 5.74
CA SER A 251 -1.33 -14.01 6.19
C SER A 251 -2.62 -14.09 5.37
N ASP A 252 -2.52 -14.32 4.06
CA ASP A 252 -3.68 -14.31 3.15
C ASP A 252 -4.57 -15.55 3.33
N LEU A 253 -4.05 -16.57 4.01
CA LEU A 253 -4.73 -17.85 4.28
C LEU A 253 -5.34 -17.89 5.68
N MET A 254 -5.24 -16.80 6.44
CA MET A 254 -5.72 -16.73 7.82
C MET A 254 -6.89 -15.75 7.97
N PRO A 255 -7.92 -16.09 8.76
CA PRO A 255 -9.03 -15.17 9.03
C PRO A 255 -8.53 -13.93 9.80
N PRO A 256 -9.11 -12.75 9.55
CA PRO A 256 -8.64 -11.51 10.16
C PRO A 256 -9.00 -11.40 11.65
N VAL A 257 -8.05 -10.86 12.43
CA VAL A 257 -8.11 -10.73 13.90
C VAL A 257 -8.33 -9.30 14.40
#